data_AF-A0A6G2PV60-F1
#
_entry.id   AF-A0A6G2PV60-F1
#
_cell.length_a   1.000
_cell.length_b   1.000
_cell.length_c   1.000
_cell.angle_alpha   90.00
_cell.angle_beta   90.00
_cell.angle_gamma   90.00
#
_symmetry.space_group_name_H-M   'P 1'
#
loop_
_entity.id
_entity.type
_entity.pdbx_description
1 polymer ?
#
loop_
_entity_poly.entity_id
_entity_poly.type
_entity_poly.pdbx_seq_one_letter_code
_entity_poly.pdbx_strand_id
1 'polypeptide(L)'
;MNLDFGAEPLFSWYVVLLFISGAAMLILGVINASGLSKGWRAFNVIAGLGFMGYGVYLGFIFQGGTYIVFFKAFILPVMVIVNFFRSSSRRKATPAPQPMAAPAPYPMAGQQPMAAPAPYPMAGQQPMGAPAPYPMAAPQPMGAPAPQPAPAPERTV
;
A
#
# COMPACT_ATOMS: atom_id res chain seq x y z
N MET A 1 17.59 18.27 35.23
CA MET A 1 17.32 17.72 33.89
C MET A 1 18.27 16.56 33.70
N ASN A 2 17.78 15.38 33.32
CA ASN A 2 18.61 14.17 33.23
C ASN A 2 19.34 14.03 31.89
N LEU A 3 19.17 14.99 30.99
CA LEU A 3 19.81 14.99 29.69
C LEU A 3 21.25 15.52 29.83
N ASP A 4 22.19 14.58 29.90
CA ASP A 4 23.62 14.82 29.84
C ASP A 4 24.21 14.07 28.64
N PHE A 5 24.57 14.81 27.60
CA PHE A 5 25.12 14.25 26.36
C PHE A 5 26.61 13.91 26.47
N GLY A 6 27.30 14.41 27.50
CA GLY A 6 28.72 14.12 27.74
C GLY A 6 28.89 12.88 28.61
N ALA A 7 28.09 12.75 29.66
CA ALA A 7 28.15 11.61 30.58
C ALA A 7 27.35 10.40 30.06
N GLU A 8 26.12 10.62 29.57
CA GLU A 8 25.22 9.54 29.14
C GLU A 8 24.64 9.78 27.74
N PRO A 9 25.48 9.74 26.69
CA PRO A 9 25.05 10.06 25.33
C PRO A 9 23.94 9.15 24.80
N LEU A 10 23.98 7.85 25.11
CA LEU A 10 22.98 6.89 24.65
C LEU A 10 21.61 7.13 25.30
N PHE A 11 21.57 7.44 26.60
CA PHE A 11 20.35 7.78 27.30
C PHE A 11 19.74 9.07 26.75
N SER A 12 20.56 10.11 26.63
CA SER A 12 20.10 11.42 26.15
C SER A 12 19.56 11.34 24.72
N TRP A 13 20.23 10.58 23.83
CA TRP A 13 19.69 10.33 22.49
C TRP A 13 18.45 9.48 22.47
N TYR A 14 18.34 8.47 23.32
CA TYR A 14 17.11 7.72 23.44
C TYR A 14 15.92 8.62 23.80
N VAL A 15 16.08 9.51 24.79
CA VAL A 15 15.03 10.45 25.19
C VAL A 15 14.66 11.42 24.07
N VAL A 16 15.65 11.96 23.33
CA VAL A 16 15.37 12.83 22.18
C VAL A 16 14.61 12.09 21.08
N LEU A 17 14.98 10.83 20.80
CA LEU A 17 14.26 10.00 19.83
C LEU A 17 12.81 9.74 20.28
N LEU A 18 12.56 9.57 21.58
CA LEU A 18 11.21 9.48 22.14
C LEU A 18 10.42 10.76 21.87
N PHE A 19 11.02 11.94 22.11
CA PHE A 19 10.37 13.23 21.85
C PHE A 19 10.02 13.44 20.38
N ILE A 20 10.99 13.22 19.47
CA ILE A 20 10.79 13.39 18.02
C ILE A 20 9.72 12.42 17.52
N SER A 21 9.78 11.16 17.93
CA SER A 21 8.82 10.13 17.50
C SER A 21 7.43 10.40 18.06
N GLY A 22 7.33 10.79 19.34
CA GLY A 22 6.07 11.16 19.98
C GLY A 22 5.41 12.34 19.28
N ALA A 23 6.17 13.40 19.00
CA ALA A 23 5.69 14.56 18.28
C ALA A 23 5.21 14.20 16.85
N ALA A 24 6.02 13.44 16.10
CA ALA A 24 5.65 13.03 14.74
C ALA A 24 4.35 12.20 14.74
N MET A 25 4.21 11.26 15.68
CA MET A 25 3.02 10.42 15.81
C MET A 25 1.77 11.22 16.19
N LEU A 26 1.91 12.18 17.12
CA LEU A 26 0.82 13.09 17.49
C LEU A 26 0.39 13.94 16.30
N ILE A 27 1.34 14.55 15.60
CA ILE A 27 1.08 15.36 14.40
C ILE A 27 0.34 14.51 13.37
N LEU A 28 0.87 13.33 13.00
CA LEU A 28 0.27 12.45 12.00
C LEU A 28 -1.08 11.84 12.40
N GLY A 29 -1.34 11.69 13.70
CA GLY A 29 -2.64 11.26 14.23
C GLY A 29 -3.69 12.37 14.17
N VAL A 30 -3.29 13.60 14.50
CA VAL A 30 -4.18 14.77 14.53
C VAL A 30 -4.47 15.30 13.13
N ILE A 31 -3.48 15.38 12.25
CA ILE A 31 -3.69 15.88 10.88
C ILE A 31 -4.38 14.81 10.00
N ASN A 32 -5.40 15.21 9.26
CA ASN A 32 -6.07 14.33 8.29
C ASN A 32 -5.36 14.30 6.93
N ALA A 33 -4.02 14.25 6.93
CA ALA A 33 -3.23 14.35 5.70
C ALA A 33 -2.89 12.96 5.12
N SER A 34 -2.79 11.94 5.97
CA SER A 34 -2.15 10.66 5.65
C SER A 34 -3.07 9.61 5.01
N GLY A 35 -4.38 9.86 4.93
CA GLY A 35 -5.35 8.83 4.50
C GLY A 35 -5.46 7.65 5.48
N LEU A 36 -4.89 7.78 6.68
CA LEU A 36 -5.05 6.79 7.75
C LEU A 36 -6.52 6.71 8.18
N SER A 37 -6.97 5.47 8.44
CA SER A 37 -8.27 5.22 9.03
C SER A 37 -8.38 5.87 10.41
N LYS A 38 -9.62 6.18 10.84
CA LYS A 38 -9.88 6.78 12.16
C LYS A 38 -9.23 5.98 13.31
N GLY A 39 -9.28 4.65 13.23
CA GLY A 39 -8.65 3.76 14.22
C GLY A 39 -7.13 3.89 14.24
N TRP A 40 -6.47 3.90 13.08
CA TRP A 40 -5.02 4.08 13.00
C TRP A 40 -4.55 5.45 13.50
N ARG A 41 -5.37 6.48 13.29
CA ARG A 41 -5.09 7.82 13.83
C ARG A 41 -5.18 7.85 15.35
N ALA A 42 -6.24 7.27 15.93
CA ALA A 42 -6.38 7.17 17.38
C ALA A 42 -5.21 6.38 17.99
N PHE A 43 -4.82 5.26 17.36
CA PHE A 43 -3.65 4.49 17.77
C PHE A 43 -2.36 5.32 17.73
N ASN A 44 -2.13 6.09 16.66
CA ASN A 44 -0.96 6.97 16.57
C ASN A 44 -0.95 8.05 17.65
N VAL A 45 -2.11 8.62 18.01
CA VAL A 45 -2.19 9.58 19.10
C VAL A 45 -1.82 8.92 20.43
N ILE A 46 -2.41 7.76 20.74
CA ILE A 46 -2.14 7.03 21.99
C ILE A 46 -0.66 6.64 22.08
N ALA A 47 -0.12 6.06 21.01
CA ALA A 47 1.30 5.71 20.96
C ALA A 47 2.18 6.97 21.06
N GLY A 48 1.83 8.06 20.37
CA GLY A 48 2.54 9.33 20.45
C GLY A 48 2.56 9.91 21.87
N LEU A 49 1.44 9.84 22.60
CA LEU A 49 1.37 10.20 24.02
C LEU A 49 2.24 9.28 24.89
N GLY A 50 2.29 7.98 24.59
CA GLY A 50 3.18 7.04 25.27
C GLY A 50 4.65 7.39 25.07
N PHE A 51 5.07 7.66 23.83
CA PHE A 51 6.43 8.11 23.49
C PHE A 51 6.77 9.43 24.18
N MET A 52 5.88 10.43 24.07
CA MET A 52 6.06 11.74 24.67
C MET A 52 6.12 11.66 26.21
N GLY A 53 5.17 10.96 26.81
CA GLY A 53 5.07 10.79 28.27
C GLY A 53 6.27 10.05 28.84
N TYR A 54 6.74 8.99 28.18
CA TYR A 54 7.94 8.27 28.62
C TYR A 54 9.21 9.12 28.46
N GLY A 55 9.32 9.90 27.38
CA GLY A 55 10.41 10.86 27.19
C GLY A 55 10.44 11.94 28.27
N VAL A 56 9.28 12.50 28.62
CA VAL A 56 9.14 13.48 29.72
C VAL A 56 9.52 12.84 31.05
N TYR A 57 9.01 11.63 31.34
CA TYR A 57 9.33 10.90 32.55
C TYR A 57 10.84 10.72 32.69
N LEU A 58 11.51 10.16 31.69
CA LEU A 58 12.96 9.92 31.73
C LEU A 58 13.76 11.23 31.76
N GLY A 59 13.42 12.22 30.95
CA GLY A 59 14.20 13.46 30.81
C GLY A 59 14.10 14.42 31.99
N PHE A 60 12.96 14.41 32.70
CA PHE A 60 12.65 15.45 33.69
C PHE A 60 12.26 14.94 35.09
N ILE A 61 11.63 13.75 35.18
CA ILE A 61 11.05 13.26 36.45
C ILE A 61 11.92 12.19 37.09
N PHE A 62 12.49 11.30 36.27
CA PHE A 62 13.35 10.20 36.70
C PHE A 62 14.59 10.74 37.43
N GLN A 63 15.08 10.06 38.45
CA GLN A 63 16.21 10.57 39.26
C GLN A 63 17.42 9.64 39.24
N GLY A 64 17.34 8.55 38.47
CA GLY A 64 18.37 7.52 38.37
C GLY A 64 17.84 6.13 38.72
N GLY A 65 18.66 5.11 38.43
CA GLY A 65 18.33 3.70 38.58
C GLY A 65 18.24 2.97 37.24
N THR A 66 17.56 1.83 37.22
CA THR A 66 17.39 1.03 36.00
C THR A 66 16.17 1.48 35.22
N TYR A 67 16.35 1.75 33.93
CA TYR A 67 15.28 2.03 32.99
C TYR A 67 15.32 1.01 31.85
N ILE A 68 14.18 0.82 31.19
CA ILE A 68 14.08 -0.11 30.06
C ILE A 68 14.08 0.68 28.77
N VAL A 69 14.97 0.29 27.86
CA VAL A 69 15.11 0.88 26.54
C VAL A 69 14.46 -0.04 25.51
N PHE A 70 13.39 0.42 24.89
CA PHE A 70 12.69 -0.31 23.83
C PHE A 70 13.01 0.28 22.46
N PHE A 71 14.24 0.15 21.96
CA PHE A 71 14.59 0.66 20.62
C PHE A 71 13.69 0.10 19.51
N LYS A 72 13.20 -1.13 19.68
CA LYS A 72 12.26 -1.77 18.75
C LYS A 72 10.93 -1.03 18.65
N ALA A 73 10.54 -0.27 19.67
CA ALA A 73 9.33 0.55 19.64
C ALA A 73 9.42 1.62 18.53
N PHE A 74 10.62 2.11 18.19
CA PHE A 74 10.80 3.12 17.14
C PHE A 74 10.57 2.60 15.71
N ILE A 75 10.47 1.29 15.51
CA ILE A 75 10.13 0.73 14.20
C ILE A 75 8.76 1.26 13.75
N LEU A 76 7.82 1.35 14.68
CA LEU A 76 6.47 1.82 14.42
C LEU A 76 6.42 3.27 13.91
N PRO A 77 6.93 4.28 14.64
CA PRO A 77 6.93 5.66 14.16
C PRO A 77 7.70 5.81 12.84
N VAL A 78 8.83 5.12 12.68
CA VAL A 78 9.60 5.17 11.42
C VAL A 78 8.77 4.62 10.25
N MET A 79 8.11 3.47 10.41
CA MET A 79 7.27 2.90 9.35
C MET A 79 6.10 3.84 8.99
N VAL A 80 5.45 4.43 10.00
CA VAL A 80 4.33 5.36 9.77
C VAL A 80 4.81 6.59 8.99
N ILE A 81 5.96 7.16 9.35
CA ILE A 81 6.56 8.32 8.68
C ILE A 81 6.94 7.98 7.23
N VAL A 82 7.63 6.85 7.00
CA VAL A 82 8.01 6.41 5.65
C VAL A 82 6.77 6.17 4.77
N ASN A 83 5.75 5.51 5.32
CA ASN A 83 4.49 5.28 4.62
C ASN A 83 3.76 6.59 4.29
N PHE A 84 3.80 7.57 5.19
CA PHE A 84 3.24 8.89 4.97
C PHE A 84 3.88 9.60 3.76
N PHE A 85 5.21 9.67 3.71
CA PHE A 85 5.92 10.27 2.58
C PHE A 85 5.70 9.50 1.27
N ARG A 86 5.72 8.16 1.33
CA ARG A 86 5.47 7.32 0.15
C ARG A 86 4.06 7.51 -0.41
N SER A 87 3.06 7.63 0.45
CA SER A 87 1.67 7.90 0.05
C SER A 87 1.48 9.29 -0.56
N SER A 88 2.20 10.29 -0.05
CA SER A 88 2.15 11.67 -0.55
C SER A 88 2.73 11.78 -1.97
N SER A 89 3.77 10.99 -2.28
CA SER A 89 4.35 10.94 -3.64
C SER A 89 3.38 10.36 -4.67
N ARG A 90 2.60 9.32 -4.30
CA ARG A 90 1.60 8.70 -5.20
C ARG A 90 0.46 9.63 -5.59
N ARG A 91 0.02 10.51 -4.68
CA ARG A 91 -1.04 11.49 -4.97
C ARG A 91 -0.59 12.54 -5.99
N LYS A 92 0.70 12.92 -5.98
CA LYS A 92 1.28 13.83 -6.98
C LYS A 92 1.40 13.18 -8.37
N ALA A 93 1.49 11.85 -8.42
CA ALA A 93 1.68 11.08 -9.66
C ALA A 93 0.37 10.54 -10.27
N THR A 94 -0.80 10.82 -9.70
CA THR A 94 -2.08 10.38 -10.28
C THR A 94 -2.56 11.44 -11.28
N PRO A 95 -2.61 11.16 -12.59
CA PRO A 95 -3.29 12.03 -13.55
C PRO A 95 -4.77 12.12 -13.14
N ALA A 96 -5.39 13.28 -13.31
CA ALA A 96 -6.81 13.47 -13.04
C ALA A 96 -7.63 12.32 -13.67
N PRO A 97 -8.66 11.78 -12.98
CA PRO A 97 -9.57 10.85 -13.59
C PRO A 97 -10.07 11.45 -14.90
N GLN A 98 -9.76 10.83 -16.04
CA GLN A 98 -10.38 11.23 -17.29
C GLN A 98 -11.89 11.08 -17.07
N PRO A 99 -12.69 12.13 -17.33
CA PRO A 99 -14.13 12.01 -17.23
C PRO A 99 -14.54 10.85 -18.13
N MET A 100 -15.08 9.79 -17.51
CA MET A 100 -15.68 8.69 -18.24
C MET A 100 -16.75 9.30 -19.13
N ALA A 101 -16.50 9.32 -20.44
CA ALA A 101 -17.42 9.90 -21.40
C ALA A 101 -18.79 9.25 -21.16
N ALA A 102 -19.80 10.07 -20.92
CA ALA A 102 -21.17 9.61 -20.76
C ALA A 102 -21.54 8.73 -21.98
N PRO A 103 -22.22 7.59 -21.78
CA PRO A 103 -22.74 6.82 -22.90
C PRO A 103 -23.57 7.73 -23.81
N ALA A 104 -23.22 7.79 -25.10
CA ALA A 104 -23.97 8.57 -26.07
C ALA A 104 -25.45 8.09 -26.09
N PRO A 105 -26.44 9.00 -26.11
CA PRO A 105 -27.84 8.61 -26.18
C PRO A 105 -28.11 7.86 -27.49
N TYR A 106 -28.69 6.67 -27.39
CA TYR A 106 -29.17 5.91 -28.53
C TYR A 106 -30.26 6.72 -29.27
N PRO A 107 -30.16 6.95 -30.60
CA PRO A 107 -31.26 7.53 -31.34
C PRO A 107 -32.39 6.49 -31.45
N MET A 108 -33.50 6.76 -30.77
CA MET A 108 -34.78 6.08 -30.99
C MET A 108 -35.27 6.43 -32.40
N ALA A 109 -35.05 5.52 -33.36
CA ALA A 109 -35.60 5.60 -34.70
C ALA A 109 -37.10 5.30 -34.67
N GLY A 110 -37.92 6.35 -34.59
CA GLY A 110 -39.36 6.29 -34.82
C GLY A 110 -39.69 6.50 -36.29
N GLN A 111 -40.16 5.42 -36.93
CA GLN A 111 -41.08 5.34 -38.08
C GLN A 111 -40.81 6.21 -39.33
N GLN A 112 -40.36 5.56 -40.41
CA GLN A 112 -40.62 6.02 -41.79
C GLN A 112 -41.19 4.89 -42.66
N PRO A 113 -42.15 5.18 -43.58
CA PRO A 113 -42.93 4.16 -44.27
C PRO A 113 -42.16 3.48 -45.40
N MET A 114 -42.56 2.22 -45.66
CA MET A 114 -42.00 1.25 -46.59
C MET A 114 -41.84 1.77 -48.03
N ALA A 115 -40.62 1.66 -48.60
CA ALA A 115 -40.31 2.01 -49.99
C ALA A 115 -40.36 0.79 -50.93
N ALA A 116 -40.82 1.01 -52.16
CA ALA A 116 -40.95 0.03 -53.25
C ALA A 116 -39.59 -0.43 -53.83
N PRO A 117 -39.46 -1.65 -54.40
CA PRO A 117 -38.16 -2.22 -54.73
C PRO A 117 -37.73 -2.12 -56.21
N ALA A 118 -36.41 -2.27 -56.41
CA ALA A 118 -35.63 -2.70 -57.59
C ALA A 118 -34.85 -1.61 -58.37
N PRO A 119 -33.77 -1.93 -59.14
CA PRO A 119 -32.80 -3.05 -59.05
C PRO A 119 -31.29 -2.62 -59.13
N TYR A 120 -30.40 -3.51 -58.68
CA TYR A 120 -28.91 -3.51 -58.75
C TYR A 120 -28.40 -3.73 -60.21
N PRO A 121 -27.10 -3.56 -60.64
CA PRO A 121 -25.85 -3.94 -59.92
C PRO A 121 -24.51 -3.23 -60.30
N MET A 122 -23.40 -3.78 -59.75
CA MET A 122 -21.97 -3.66 -60.15
C MET A 122 -21.20 -2.41 -59.64
N ALA A 123 -19.99 -2.49 -59.06
CA ALA A 123 -19.02 -3.56 -58.83
C ALA A 123 -17.96 -3.03 -57.84
N GLY A 124 -17.39 -3.87 -56.97
CA GLY A 124 -16.18 -3.46 -56.21
C GLY A 124 -15.86 -4.18 -54.88
N GLN A 125 -15.74 -5.51 -54.92
CA GLN A 125 -14.76 -6.35 -54.19
C GLN A 125 -14.62 -6.28 -52.65
N GLN A 126 -15.04 -7.38 -52.01
CA GLN A 126 -14.59 -7.91 -50.70
C GLN A 126 -13.20 -8.57 -50.81
N PRO A 127 -12.39 -8.61 -49.73
CA PRO A 127 -12.37 -9.79 -48.85
C PRO A 127 -12.22 -9.41 -47.35
N MET A 128 -13.17 -9.75 -46.47
CA MET A 128 -13.25 -10.97 -45.64
C MET A 128 -11.96 -11.31 -44.86
N GLY A 129 -11.94 -10.94 -43.58
CA GLY A 129 -11.00 -11.44 -42.57
C GLY A 129 -11.72 -11.77 -41.26
N ALA A 130 -11.80 -13.07 -40.93
CA ALA A 130 -12.10 -13.59 -39.59
C ALA A 130 -10.80 -13.59 -38.75
N PRO A 131 -10.80 -13.46 -37.40
CA PRO A 131 -11.19 -14.52 -36.44
C PRO A 131 -11.79 -13.93 -35.10
N ALA A 132 -12.17 -14.64 -34.03
CA ALA A 132 -11.71 -15.90 -33.48
C ALA A 132 -12.76 -16.61 -32.57
N PRO A 133 -12.62 -17.92 -32.35
CA PRO A 133 -13.52 -18.75 -31.54
C PRO A 133 -13.26 -18.62 -30.03
N TYR A 134 -14.29 -18.98 -29.26
CA TYR A 134 -14.32 -19.10 -27.80
C TYR A 134 -13.10 -19.86 -27.25
N PRO A 135 -12.49 -19.43 -26.13
CA PRO A 135 -11.44 -20.20 -25.49
C PRO A 135 -12.03 -21.49 -24.90
N MET A 136 -11.77 -22.63 -25.57
CA MET A 136 -11.89 -23.94 -24.94
C MET A 136 -10.86 -24.05 -23.83
N ALA A 137 -11.32 -24.48 -22.65
CA ALA A 137 -10.47 -24.87 -21.54
C ALA A 137 -9.47 -25.95 -22.00
N ALA A 138 -8.18 -25.67 -21.86
CA ALA A 138 -7.14 -26.66 -22.08
C ALA A 138 -7.25 -27.77 -21.01
N PRO A 139 -7.21 -29.07 -21.39
CA PRO A 139 -7.03 -30.15 -20.43
C PRO A 139 -5.68 -29.99 -19.74
N GLN A 140 -5.68 -29.97 -18.40
CA GLN A 140 -4.45 -29.96 -17.62
C GLN A 140 -3.67 -31.25 -17.87
N PRO A 141 -2.38 -31.17 -18.25
CA PRO A 141 -1.54 -32.36 -18.30
C PRO A 141 -1.33 -32.89 -16.88
N MET A 142 -1.73 -34.15 -16.73
CA MET A 142 -1.56 -35.00 -15.56
C MET A 142 -0.08 -35.09 -15.17
N GLY A 143 0.18 -35.07 -13.86
CA GLY A 143 1.47 -34.79 -13.25
C GLY A 143 2.65 -35.60 -13.78
N ALA A 144 3.78 -34.92 -13.95
CA ALA A 144 5.08 -35.56 -14.07
C ALA A 144 5.48 -36.16 -12.71
N PRO A 145 5.90 -37.44 -12.64
CA PRO A 145 6.40 -38.05 -11.41
C PRO A 145 7.63 -37.31 -10.89
N ALA A 146 7.64 -37.05 -9.58
CA ALA A 146 8.81 -36.54 -8.87
C ALA A 146 10.01 -37.50 -9.06
N PRO A 147 11.22 -37.00 -9.31
CA PRO A 147 12.43 -37.82 -9.24
C PRO A 147 12.56 -38.42 -7.84
N GLN A 148 12.62 -39.75 -7.77
CA GLN A 148 12.81 -40.49 -6.52
C GLN A 148 14.18 -40.15 -5.89
N PRO A 149 14.26 -40.04 -4.55
CA PRO A 149 15.53 -39.90 -3.85
C PRO A 149 16.43 -41.12 -4.11
N ALA A 150 17.69 -40.86 -4.48
CA ALA A 150 18.70 -41.91 -4.60
C ALA A 150 18.96 -42.57 -3.22
N PRO A 151 19.08 -43.91 -3.15
CA PRO A 151 19.31 -44.61 -1.90
C PRO A 151 20.75 -44.35 -1.39
N ALA A 152 20.85 -43.82 -0.17
CA ALA A 152 22.00 -44.06 0.70
C ALA A 152 21.80 -45.44 1.35
N PRO A 153 22.81 -46.33 1.36
CA PRO A 153 23.88 -46.26 2.35
C PRO A 153 25.24 -46.73 1.77
N GLU A 154 26.38 -46.46 2.39
CA GLU A 154 26.99 -47.41 3.31
C GLU A 154 27.94 -46.70 4.27
N ARG A 155 27.76 -46.98 5.57
CA ARG A 155 28.78 -46.80 6.59
C ARG A 155 29.92 -47.78 6.29
N THR A 156 31.13 -47.27 6.21
CA THR A 156 32.31 -48.04 6.59
C THR A 156 33.15 -47.22 7.56
N VAL A 157 33.80 -47.98 8.44
CA VAL A 157 34.28 -47.68 9.80
C VAL A 157 35.34 -46.58 9.85
#